data_AF-A0A3C2CSH3-F1
#
_entry.id   AF-A0A3C2CSH3-F1
#
_cell.length_a   1.000
_cell.length_b   1.000
_cell.length_c   1.000
_cell.angle_alpha   90.00
_cell.angle_beta   90.00
_cell.angle_gamma   90.00
#
_symmetry.space_group_name_H-M   'P 1'
#
loop_
_entity.id
_entity.type
_entity.pdbx_description
1 polymer ?
#
loop_
_entity_poly.entity_id
_entity_poly.type
_entity_poly.pdbx_seq_one_letter_code
_entity_poly.pdbx_strand_id
1 'polypeptide(L)'
;MMSNGQPRIVIIGGGTGLPVLLRGLKKYPVDITAIVTVADDGGSSGRLRDDMQIPPPGDIRNVLAALSDVEPLIEEMFQHRFKTSNELS
;
A
#
# COMPACT_ATOMS: atom_id res chain seq x y z
N MET A 1 -31.21 15.29 -14.78
CA MET A 1 -29.74 15.27 -14.97
C MET A 1 -29.16 14.38 -13.89
N MET A 2 -28.79 13.15 -14.22
CA MET A 2 -28.03 12.33 -13.28
C MET A 2 -26.59 12.88 -13.25
N SER A 3 -26.04 13.08 -12.05
CA SER A 3 -24.65 13.47 -11.89
C SER A 3 -23.77 12.33 -12.39
N ASN A 4 -23.22 12.43 -13.61
CA ASN A 4 -22.30 11.46 -14.20
C ASN A 4 -20.91 11.51 -13.53
N GLY A 5 -20.85 11.30 -12.22
CA GLY A 5 -19.59 11.07 -11.51
C GLY A 5 -19.18 9.61 -11.62
N GLN A 6 -17.87 9.34 -11.62
CA GLN A 6 -17.38 7.97 -11.46
C GLN A 6 -17.89 7.39 -10.13
N PRO A 7 -18.23 6.09 -10.06
CA PRO A 7 -18.59 5.45 -8.79
C PRO A 7 -17.46 5.63 -7.77
N ARG A 8 -17.82 6.08 -6.56
CA ARG A 8 -16.86 6.23 -5.44
C ARG A 8 -16.86 4.97 -4.60
N ILE A 9 -15.70 4.35 -4.46
CA ILE A 9 -15.54 3.09 -3.75
C ILE A 9 -14.54 3.28 -2.61
N VAL A 10 -15.01 3.05 -1.38
CA VAL A 10 -14.17 2.99 -0.19
C VAL A 10 -13.87 1.53 0.12
N ILE A 11 -12.59 1.17 0.20
CA ILE A 11 -12.14 -0.14 0.66
C ILE A 11 -11.40 0.04 1.97
N ILE A 12 -11.75 -0.76 2.98
CA ILE A 12 -11.14 -0.75 4.31
C ILE A 12 -10.48 -2.10 4.53
N GLY A 13 -9.20 -2.12 4.88
CA GLY A 13 -8.50 -3.38 5.11
C GLY A 13 -7.00 -3.22 5.37
N GLY A 14 -6.24 -4.29 5.12
CA GLY A 14 -4.80 -4.37 5.34
C GLY A 14 -4.19 -5.60 4.70
N GLY A 15 -2.95 -5.88 5.09
CA GLY A 15 -2.18 -7.04 4.66
C GLY A 15 -2.01 -7.11 3.15
N THR A 16 -1.91 -8.35 2.64
CA THR A 16 -1.61 -8.62 1.23
C THR A 16 -2.85 -8.63 0.33
N GLY A 17 -4.04 -8.85 0.88
CA GLY A 17 -5.28 -8.95 0.10
C GLY A 17 -5.76 -7.60 -0.47
N LEU A 18 -5.64 -6.52 0.31
CA LEU A 18 -6.04 -5.18 -0.11
C LEU A 18 -5.28 -4.71 -1.37
N PRO A 19 -3.94 -4.76 -1.43
CA PRO A 19 -3.18 -4.46 -2.65
C PRO A 19 -3.62 -5.26 -3.89
N VAL A 20 -3.92 -6.56 -3.75
CA VAL A 20 -4.36 -7.41 -4.87
C VAL A 20 -5.70 -6.92 -5.43
N LEU A 21 -6.67 -6.63 -4.56
CA LEU A 21 -7.95 -6.08 -4.96
C LEU A 21 -7.80 -4.72 -5.66
N LEU A 22 -6.97 -3.83 -5.11
CA LEU A 22 -6.73 -2.49 -5.66
C LEU A 22 -6.07 -2.52 -7.05
N ARG A 23 -5.11 -3.45 -7.28
CA ARG A 23 -4.49 -3.65 -8.62
C ARG A 23 -5.52 -4.02 -9.69
N GLY A 24 -6.55 -4.79 -9.30
CA GLY A 24 -7.66 -5.12 -10.18
C GLY A 24 -8.63 -3.95 -10.36
N LEU A 25 -9.04 -3.34 -9.25
CA LEU A 25 -10.06 -2.31 -9.22
C LEU A 25 -9.64 -1.03 -9.97
N LYS A 26 -8.36 -0.67 -9.94
CA LYS A 26 -7.85 0.54 -10.63
C LYS A 26 -8.01 0.51 -12.15
N LYS A 27 -8.34 -0.65 -12.73
CA LYS A 27 -8.59 -0.82 -14.17
C LYS A 27 -9.99 -0.37 -14.60
N TYR A 28 -10.86 -0.04 -13.65
CA TYR A 28 -12.22 0.43 -13.89
C TYR A 28 -12.33 1.94 -13.68
N PRO A 29 -13.29 2.63 -14.31
CA PRO A 29 -13.50 4.06 -14.16
C PRO A 29 -14.20 4.38 -12.83
N VAL A 30 -13.45 4.26 -11.72
CA VAL A 30 -13.95 4.44 -10.35
C VAL A 30 -12.99 5.30 -9.53
N ASP A 31 -13.56 6.13 -8.64
CA ASP A 31 -12.80 6.91 -7.66
C ASP A 31 -12.55 6.03 -6.42
N ILE A 32 -11.30 5.63 -6.21
CA ILE A 32 -10.92 4.71 -5.13
C ILE A 32 -10.43 5.47 -3.90
N THR A 33 -10.96 5.13 -2.73
CA THR A 33 -10.37 5.49 -1.43
C THR A 33 -10.01 4.21 -0.68
N ALA A 34 -8.74 4.05 -0.31
CA ALA A 34 -8.27 2.94 0.51
C ALA A 34 -8.00 3.42 1.94
N ILE A 35 -8.71 2.87 2.92
CA ILE A 35 -8.41 3.03 4.34
C ILE A 35 -7.61 1.81 4.77
N VAL A 36 -6.36 2.05 5.14
CA VAL A 36 -5.37 1.00 5.39
C VAL A 36 -5.12 0.90 6.88
N THR A 37 -5.23 -0.30 7.45
CA THR A 37 -4.82 -0.55 8.83
C THR A 37 -3.31 -0.34 8.99
N VAL A 38 -2.93 0.19 10.14
CA VAL A 38 -1.53 0.37 10.56
C VAL A 38 -1.26 -0.41 11.85
N ALA A 39 -2.04 -1.46 12.10
CA ALA A 39 -1.93 -2.29 13.30
C ALA A 39 -0.87 -3.39 13.19
N ASP A 40 -0.46 -3.76 11.96
CA ASP A 40 0.52 -4.82 11.74
C ASP A 40 1.93 -4.35 12.11
N ASP A 41 2.55 -4.99 13.11
CA ASP A 41 3.79 -4.58 13.76
C ASP A 41 4.94 -5.59 13.64
N GLY A 42 4.85 -6.51 12.67
CA GLY A 42 5.90 -7.51 12.40
C GLY A 42 7.02 -7.02 11.46
N GLY A 43 8.23 -7.54 11.66
CA GLY A 43 9.36 -7.40 10.73
C GLY A 43 9.91 -5.97 10.60
N SER A 44 10.24 -5.55 9.38
CA SER A 44 10.82 -4.22 9.11
C SER A 44 9.92 -3.06 9.51
N SER A 45 8.60 -3.22 9.40
CA SER A 45 7.63 -2.17 9.76
C SER A 45 7.54 -1.97 11.27
N GLY A 46 7.65 -3.06 12.05
CA GLY A 46 7.72 -3.00 13.51
C GLY A 46 8.96 -2.27 14.00
N ARG A 47 10.13 -2.62 13.44
CA ARG A 47 11.39 -1.93 13.77
C ARG A 47 11.32 -0.43 13.50
N LEU A 48 10.85 -0.02 12.32
CA LEU A 48 10.71 1.40 11.97
C LEU A 48 9.72 2.13 12.90
N ARG A 49 8.64 1.46 13.31
CA ARG A 49 7.70 2.03 14.29
C ARG A 49 8.40 2.31 15.61
N ASP A 50 9.17 1.35 16.12
CA ASP A 50 9.82 1.46 17.43
C ASP A 50 10.96 2.50 17.40
N ASP A 51 11.77 2.50 16.34
CA ASP A 51 12.92 3.39 16.19
C ASP A 51 12.52 4.84 15.86
N MET A 52 11.51 5.03 15.01
CA MET A 52 11.13 6.36 14.49
C MET A 52 9.84 6.91 15.10
N GLN A 53 9.15 6.15 15.95
CA GLN A 53 7.87 6.52 16.58
C GLN A 53 6.78 6.91 15.56
N ILE A 54 6.74 6.20 14.43
CA ILE A 54 5.74 6.37 13.36
C ILE A 54 4.80 5.16 13.28
N PRO A 55 3.61 5.29 12.68
CA PRO A 55 2.80 4.12 12.34
C PRO A 55 3.56 3.16 11.41
N PRO A 56 3.36 1.84 11.53
CA PRO A 56 3.94 0.84 10.64
C PRO A 56 3.67 1.16 9.15
N PRO A 57 4.71 1.35 8.32
CA PRO A 57 4.51 1.81 6.94
C PRO A 57 4.20 0.69 5.93
N GLY A 58 4.35 -0.58 6.31
CA GLY A 58 4.37 -1.71 5.39
C GLY A 58 3.12 -1.87 4.51
N ASP A 59 1.94 -1.84 5.13
CA ASP A 59 0.68 -2.01 4.41
C ASP A 59 0.37 -0.82 3.50
N ILE A 60 0.59 0.40 4.00
CA ILE A 60 0.45 1.62 3.20
C ILE A 60 1.39 1.58 1.99
N ARG A 61 2.65 1.15 2.17
CA ARG A 61 3.62 1.00 1.07
C ARG A 61 3.11 0.04 -0.01
N ASN A 62 2.53 -1.10 0.38
CA ASN A 62 1.99 -2.06 -0.59
C ASN A 62 0.77 -1.51 -1.34
N VAL A 63 -0.09 -0.74 -0.65
CA VAL A 63 -1.25 -0.07 -1.24
C VAL A 63 -0.83 1.02 -2.23
N LEU A 64 0.17 1.83 -1.89
CA LEU A 64 0.72 2.86 -2.78
C LEU A 64 1.26 2.23 -4.08
N ALA A 65 2.03 1.15 -3.99
CA ALA A 65 2.53 0.44 -5.17
C ALA A 65 1.41 -0.23 -6.00
N ALA A 66 0.35 -0.73 -5.35
CA ALA A 66 -0.79 -1.29 -6.07
C ALA A 66 -1.51 -0.24 -6.93
N LEU A 67 -1.68 0.97 -6.42
CA LEU A 67 -2.39 2.06 -7.07
C LEU A 67 -1.51 2.92 -7.99
N SER A 68 -0.18 2.89 -7.83
CA SER A 68 0.74 3.71 -8.63
C SER A 68 0.68 3.39 -10.13
N ASP A 69 0.85 4.41 -10.96
CA ASP A 69 1.07 4.29 -12.40
C ASP A 69 2.47 4.81 -12.72
N VAL A 70 3.46 3.93 -12.57
CA VAL A 70 4.89 4.24 -12.68
C VAL A 70 5.59 3.15 -13.49
N GLU A 71 6.81 3.44 -13.95
CA GLU A 71 7.63 2.44 -14.63
C GLU A 71 7.96 1.25 -13.71
N PRO A 72 8.07 0.01 -14.24
CA PRO A 72 8.34 -1.19 -13.45
C PRO A 72 9.56 -1.06 -12.53
N LEU A 73 10.63 -0.42 -13.01
CA LEU A 73 11.85 -0.21 -12.23
C LEU A 73 11.61 0.65 -10.97
N ILE A 74 10.70 1.63 -11.05
CA ILE A 74 10.34 2.48 -9.91
C ILE A 74 9.50 1.71 -8.90
N GLU A 75 8.57 0.88 -9.37
CA GLU A 75 7.81 -0.02 -8.48
C GLU A 75 8.74 -1.01 -7.77
N GLU A 76 9.69 -1.62 -8.50
CA GLU A 76 10.70 -2.53 -7.95
C GLU A 76 11.61 -1.85 -6.92
N MET A 77 12.08 -0.63 -7.22
CA MET A 77 12.87 0.17 -6.28
C MET A 77 12.08 0.46 -5.00
N PHE A 78 10.81 0.87 -5.13
CA PHE A 78 9.95 1.19 -3.97
C PHE A 78 9.59 -0.06 -3.14
N GLN A 79 9.56 -1.23 -3.77
CA GLN A 79 9.30 -2.52 -3.11
C GLN A 79 10.56 -3.25 -2.64
N HIS A 80 11.74 -2.72 -2.91
CA HIS A 80 13.01 -3.35 -2.57
C HIS A 80 13.09 -3.68 -1.07
N ARG A 81 13.69 -4.83 -0.77
CA ARG A 81 14.08 -5.24 0.58
C ARG A 81 15.54 -5.64 0.55
N PHE A 82 16.35 -5.07 1.45
CA PHE A 82 17.73 -5.48 1.59
C PHE A 82 17.78 -6.93 2.08
N LYS A 83 18.68 -7.72 1.50
CA LYS A 83 18.82 -9.16 1.80
C LYS A 83 19.85 -9.43 2.90
N THR A 84 20.37 -8.39 3.55
CA THR A 84 21.37 -8.51 4.60
C THR A 84 20.70 -8.96 5.90
N SER A 85 21.43 -9.66 6.76
CA SER A 85 20.93 -10.12 8.07
C SER A 85 21.24 -9.14 9.21
N ASN A 86 21.41 -7.85 8.89
CA ASN A 86 21.78 -6.79 9.82
C ASN A 86 20.65 -5.75 9.95
N GLU A 87 20.96 -4.59 10.53
CA GLU A 87 20.03 -3.46 10.74
C GLU A 87 19.30 -2.97 9.48
N LEU A 88 19.77 -3.33 8.29
CA LEU A 88 19.13 -2.95 7.02
C LEU A 88 18.06 -3.96 6.53
N SER A 89 17.91 -5.13 7.18
CA SER A 89 16.93 -6.15 6.77
C SER A 89 15.48 -5.69 6.88
#